data_AF-A0A522DS70-F1
#
_entry.id   AF-A0A522DS70-F1
#
_cell.length_a   1.000
_cell.length_b   1.000
_cell.length_c   1.000
_cell.angle_alpha   90.00
_cell.angle_beta   90.00
_cell.angle_gamma   90.00
#
_symmetry.space_group_name_H-M   'P 1'
#
loop_
_entity.id
_entity.type
_entity.pdbx_description
1 polymer ?
#
loop_
_entity_poly.entity_id
_entity_poly.type
_entity_poly.pdbx_seq_one_letter_code
_entity_poly.pdbx_strand_id
1 'polypeptide(L)' 'MNIIQLLFLVVLIVPFAEIYLLLQVGGIIGALPTIFLVVFTALLGAFLLKQQGLATFQRFQLSLAQGEVPAYE' A
#
# COMPACT_ATOMS: atom_id res chain seq x y z
N MET A 1 22.55 -14.36 2.49
CA MET A 1 22.19 -13.07 1.84
C MET A 1 21.75 -12.13 2.94
N ASN A 2 22.39 -10.97 3.06
CA ASN A 2 22.05 -10.00 4.11
C ASN A 2 20.67 -9.40 3.82
N ILE A 3 19.94 -9.01 4.86
CA ILE A 3 18.61 -8.37 4.74
C ILE A 3 18.63 -7.17 3.78
N ILE A 4 19.70 -6.37 3.81
CA ILE A 4 19.87 -5.23 2.89
C ILE A 4 19.93 -5.68 1.43
N GLN A 5 20.63 -6.80 1.15
CA GLN A 5 20.71 -7.35 -0.20
C GLN A 5 19.36 -7.92 -0.66
N LEU A 6 18.61 -8.53 0.25
CA LEU A 6 17.25 -9.02 -0.04
C LEU A 6 16.30 -7.85 -0.34
N LEU A 7 16.27 -6.81 0.50
CA LEU A 7 15.44 -5.63 0.29
C LEU A 7 15.78 -4.93 -1.03
N PHE A 8 17.08 -4.77 -1.33
CA PHE A 8 17.52 -4.22 -2.60
C PHE A 8 17.00 -5.04 -3.79
N LEU A 9 17.11 -6.37 -3.72
CA LEU A 9 16.64 -7.25 -4.77
C LEU A 9 15.12 -7.18 -4.96
N VAL A 10 14.35 -7.12 -3.87
CA VAL A 10 12.89 -7.00 -3.92
C VAL A 10 12.49 -5.66 -4.52
N VAL A 11 13.04 -4.55 -4.03
CA VAL A 11 12.75 -3.20 -4.56
C VAL A 11 13.12 -3.08 -6.03
N LEU A 12 14.17 -3.77 -6.47
CA LEU A 12 14.56 -3.81 -7.87
C LEU A 12 13.59 -4.66 -8.71
N ILE A 13 13.29 -5.90 -8.30
CA ILE A 13 12.53 -6.86 -9.13
C ILE A 13 11.04 -6.55 -9.19
N VAL A 14 10.44 -6.10 -8.08
CA VAL A 14 9.00 -5.82 -7.98
C VAL A 14 8.49 -4.88 -9.09
N PRO A 15 9.09 -3.70 -9.37
CA PRO A 15 8.60 -2.82 -10.43
C PRO A 15 8.71 -3.46 -11.83
N PHE A 16 9.76 -4.24 -12.12
CA PHE A 16 9.84 -4.95 -13.40
C PHE A 16 8.73 -6.00 -13.53
N ALA A 17 8.44 -6.74 -12.46
CA ALA A 17 7.36 -7.71 -12.43
C ALA A 17 5.99 -7.03 -12.59
N GLU A 18 5.78 -5.88 -11.94
CA GLU A 18 4.56 -5.08 -12.05
C GLU A 18 4.32 -4.62 -13.50
N ILE A 19 5.33 -4.03 -14.14
CA ILE A 19 5.21 -3.57 -15.54
C ILE A 19 4.93 -4.74 -16.49
N TYR A 20 5.61 -5.88 -16.31
CA TYR A 20 5.33 -7.07 -17.11
C TYR A 20 3.87 -7.53 -16.99
N LEU A 21 3.33 -7.57 -15.77
CA LEU A 21 1.94 -7.94 -15.51
C LEU A 21 0.96 -6.94 -16.13
N LEU A 22 1.22 -5.63 -16.00
CA LEU A 22 0.37 -4.60 -16.59
C LEU A 22 0.37 -4.66 -18.12
N LEU A 23 1.50 -4.98 -18.75
CA LEU A 23 1.57 -5.19 -20.19
C LEU A 23 0.76 -6.43 -20.62
N GLN A 24 0.86 -7.53 -19.86
CA GLN A 24 0.10 -8.75 -20.16
C GLN A 24 -1.40 -8.51 -20.02
N VAL A 25 -1.85 -7.89 -18.93
CA VAL A 25 -3.26 -7.54 -18.72
C VAL A 25 -3.72 -6.52 -19.78
N GLY A 26 -2.91 -5.50 -20.05
CA GLY A 26 -3.17 -4.49 -21.08
C GLY A 26 -3.31 -5.08 -22.49
N GLY A 27 -2.60 -6.16 -22.80
CA GLY A 27 -2.76 -6.90 -24.05
C GLY A 27 -4.07 -7.69 -24.14
N ILE A 28 -4.66 -8.09 -23.00
CA ILE A 28 -5.90 -8.87 -22.94
C ILE A 28 -7.15 -7.96 -22.94
N ILE A 29 -7.16 -6.93 -22.10
CA ILE A 29 -8.34 -6.07 -21.87
C ILE A 29 -8.19 -4.64 -22.41
N GLY A 30 -7.00 -4.27 -22.90
CA GLY A 30 -6.68 -2.93 -23.37
C GLY A 30 -6.04 -2.03 -22.31
N ALA A 31 -5.32 -1.01 -22.77
CA ALA A 31 -4.57 -0.09 -21.91
C ALA A 31 -5.49 0.75 -21.00
N LEU A 32 -6.57 1.33 -21.55
CA LEU A 32 -7.47 2.20 -20.79
C LEU A 32 -8.15 1.47 -19.60
N PRO A 33 -8.76 0.28 -19.78
CA PRO A 33 -9.32 -0.49 -18.65
C PRO A 33 -8.26 -0.87 -17.62
N THR A 34 -7.04 -1.21 -18.04
CA THR A 34 -5.93 -1.56 -17.14
C THR A 34 -5.53 -0.37 -16.27
N ILE A 35 -5.35 0.80 -16.87
CA ILE A 35 -5.03 2.04 -16.14
C ILE A 35 -6.14 2.39 -15.16
N PHE A 36 -7.40 2.28 -15.59
CA PHE A 36 -8.54 2.53 -14.72
C PHE A 36 -8.54 1.61 -13.50
N LEU A 37 -8.30 0.30 -13.68
CA LEU A 37 -8.21 -0.65 -12.57
C LEU A 37 -7.09 -0.29 -11.60
N VAL A 38 -5.89 0.05 -12.09
CA VAL A 38 -4.77 0.46 -11.24
C VAL A 38 -5.15 1.69 -10.40
N VAL A 39 -5.68 2.74 -11.03
CA VAL A 39 -6.10 3.96 -10.33
C VAL A 39 -7.21 3.65 -9.33
N PHE A 40 -8.21 2.86 -9.72
CA PHE A 40 -9.32 2.47 -8.85
C PHE A 40 -8.81 1.73 -7.61
N THR A 41 -7.92 0.75 -7.77
CA THR A 41 -7.34 0.01 -6.65
C THR A 41 -6.49 0.89 -5.74
N ALA A 42 -5.72 1.83 -6.29
CA ALA A 42 -4.94 2.77 -5.51
C ALA A 42 -5.83 3.70 -4.68
N LEU A 43 -6.91 4.24 -5.27
CA LEU A 43 -7.89 5.06 -4.56
C LEU A 43 -8.61 4.28 -3.45
N LEU A 44 -9.02 3.04 -3.75
CA LEU A 44 -9.66 2.16 -2.78
C LEU A 44 -8.72 1.87 -1.61
N GLY A 45 -7.46 1.54 -1.89
CA GLY A 45 -6.43 1.33 -0.86
C GLY A 45 -6.20 2.57 0.01
N ALA A 46 -6.06 3.74 -0.61
CA ALA A 46 -5.90 5.01 0.10
C ALA A 46 -7.12 5.34 0.98
N PHE A 47 -8.33 5.05 0.49
CA PHE A 47 -9.57 5.23 1.27
C PHE A 47 -9.61 4.31 2.49
N LEU A 48 -9.29 3.03 2.32
CA LEU A 48 -9.23 2.07 3.44
C LEU A 48 -8.16 2.46 4.46
N LEU A 49 -6.98 2.88 4.00
CA LEU A 49 -5.90 3.34 4.87
C LEU A 49 -6.29 4.60 5.64
N LYS A 50 -7.00 5.55 5.00
CA LYS A 50 -7.55 6.73 5.68
C LYS A 50 -8.53 6.32 6.78
N GLN A 51 -9.45 5.40 6.49
CA GLN A 51 -10.44 4.95 7.47
C GLN A 51 -9.78 4.31 8.71
N GLN A 52 -8.81 3.41 8.50
CA GLN A 52 -8.08 2.76 9.59
C GLN A 52 -7.15 3.73 10.32
N GLY A 53 -6.44 4.59 9.59
CA GLY A 53 -5.54 5.58 10.15
C GLY A 53 -6.24 6.58 11.06
N LEU A 54 -7.43 7.06 10.69
CA LEU A 54 -8.23 7.93 11.54
C LEU A 54 -8.65 7.25 12.86
N ALA A 55 -9.08 5.98 12.80
CA ALA A 55 -9.45 5.23 13.99
C ALA A 55 -8.26 5.03 14.94
N THR A 56 -7.09 4.70 14.40
CA THR A 56 -5.84 4.58 15.18
C THR A 56 -5.44 5.92 15.80
N PHE A 57 -5.56 7.01 15.05
CA PHE A 57 -5.23 8.34 15.55
C PHE A 57 -6.18 8.81 16.67
N GLN A 58 -7.47 8.48 16.57
CA GLN A 58 -8.44 8.76 17.63
C GLN A 58 -8.12 7.99 18.91
N ARG A 59 -7.78 6.69 18.79
CA ARG A 59 -7.35 5.88 19.94
C ARG A 59 -6.10 6.44 20.59
N PHE A 60 -5.11 6.83 19.79
CA PHE A 60 -3.90 7.49 20.26
C PHE A 60 -4.21 8.77 21.06
N GLN A 61 -5.07 9.64 20.54
CA GLN A 61 -5.50 10.85 21.27
C GLN A 61 -6.22 10.53 22.59
N LEU A 62 -7.09 9.52 22.60
CA LEU A 62 -7.82 9.11 23.81
C LEU A 62 -6.87 8.58 24.89
N SER A 63 -5.90 7.75 24.54
CA SER A 63 -4.88 7.25 25.48
C SER A 63 -4.05 8.40 26.06
N LEU A 64 -3.61 9.35 25.23
CA LEU A 64 -2.90 10.54 25.69
C LEU A 64 -3.74 11.41 26.63
N ALA A 65 -5.04 11.59 26.34
CA ALA A 65 -5.95 12.36 27.20
C ALA A 65 -6.18 11.70 28.56
N GLN A 66 -6.03 10.37 28.65
CA GLN A 66 -6.13 9.60 29.88
C GLN A 66 -4.81 9.53 30.66
N GLY A 67 -3.72 10.12 30.14
CA GLY A 67 -2.39 10.08 30.75
C GLY A 67 -1.69 8.73 30.60
N GLU A 68 -2.24 7.81 29.79
CA GLU A 68 -1.62 6.53 29.47
C GLU A 68 -0.64 6.72 28.30
N VAL A 69 0.54 6.14 28.42
CA VAL A 69 1.50 6.09 27.31
C VAL A 69 0.93 5.12 26.27
N PRO A 70 0.65 5.57 25.03
CA PRO A 70 0.07 4.70 24.02
C PRO A 70 1.02 3.52 23.76
N ALA A 71 0.59 2.31 24.11
CA ALA A 71 1.31 1.10 23.76
C ALA A 71 1.17 0.86 22.26
N TYR A 72 2.29 0.90 21.55
CA TYR A 72 2.37 0.35 20.20
C TYR A 72 2.43 -1.17 20.38
N GLU A 73 1.31 -1.86 20.17
CA GLU A 73 1.33 -3.32 19.90
C GLU A 73 2.07 -3.61 18.59
#